data_AF-A0A7V8AKY1-F1
#
_entry.id   AF-A0A7V8AKY1-F1
#
_cell.length_a   1.000
_cell.length_b   1.000
_cell.length_c   1.000
_cell.angle_alpha   90.00
_cell.angle_beta   90.00
_cell.angle_gamma   90.00
#
_symmetry.space_group_name_H-M   'P 1'
#
loop_
_entity.id
_entity.type
_entity.pdbx_description
1 polymer ?
#
loop_
_entity_poly.entity_id
_entity_poly.type
_entity_poly.pdbx_seq_one_letter_code
_entity_poly.pdbx_strand_id
1 'polypeptide(L)'
;MTGRISHFLKNAVPEVVTSRALRDKNLFLLVDPVWRHWLWLRLTGRAEGRQRIVSRWPPYLGSAWKGLPPEEPAVVMPVLRAKPLEGAVELPLPGGMIRLNPGTERALFAASLADPETTRALHRFAWLPLLHDMLPPEQFKALTVTMWRAWATLFATHERGEPWHPSTAAERVVNLLAFARRYGLPAPIEETLRLLAAHGPAIAARLAYRGDSGTSSCFARNGRG
;
A
#
# COMPACT_ATOMS: atom_id res chain seq x y z
N MET A 1 -31.07 -8.90 57.99
CA MET A 1 -31.30 -8.72 56.55
C MET A 1 -30.67 -7.40 56.13
N THR A 2 -29.50 -7.46 55.48
CA THR A 2 -28.88 -6.36 54.70
C THR A 2 -27.78 -6.99 53.84
N GLY A 3 -27.99 -7.06 52.52
CA GLY A 3 -27.07 -7.67 51.52
C GLY A 3 -25.87 -6.76 51.20
N ARG A 4 -24.65 -7.31 51.03
CA ARG A 4 -23.97 -7.67 49.75
C ARG A 4 -24.20 -6.62 48.65
N ILE A 5 -23.19 -6.00 48.04
CA ILE A 5 -22.08 -6.61 47.27
C ILE A 5 -20.87 -5.65 47.29
N SER A 6 -19.74 -6.13 47.80
CA SER A 6 -18.40 -5.54 47.63
C SER A 6 -17.53 -6.65 47.06
N HIS A 7 -17.28 -6.63 45.75
CA HIS A 7 -16.15 -7.31 45.13
C HIS A 7 -16.03 -6.86 43.67
N PHE A 8 -14.79 -6.79 43.19
CA PHE A 8 -14.32 -6.37 41.86
C PHE A 8 -13.87 -4.92 41.76
N LEU A 9 -12.63 -4.67 42.19
CA LEU A 9 -11.61 -3.94 41.42
C LEU A 9 -10.23 -4.25 42.03
N LYS A 10 -9.78 -5.50 41.85
CA LYS A 10 -8.35 -5.86 41.87
C LYS A 10 -8.07 -6.38 40.48
N ASN A 11 -7.37 -5.60 39.66
CA ASN A 11 -6.43 -6.09 38.66
C ASN A 11 -5.76 -4.92 37.89
N ALA A 12 -4.45 -5.10 37.73
CA ALA A 12 -3.58 -4.51 36.72
C ALA A 12 -3.32 -3.00 36.79
N VAL A 13 -2.24 -2.66 37.51
CA VAL A 13 -1.34 -1.58 37.10
C VAL A 13 -0.43 -2.13 36.01
N PRO A 14 -0.38 -1.51 34.82
CA PRO A 14 0.83 -1.53 34.02
C PRO A 14 1.46 -0.14 34.01
N GLU A 15 2.79 -0.15 34.15
CA GLU A 15 3.71 0.98 34.12
C GLU A 15 3.37 2.05 33.08
N VAL A 16 3.42 3.29 33.58
CA VAL A 16 3.33 4.52 32.80
C VAL A 16 4.63 4.71 32.03
N VAL A 17 4.69 4.19 30.80
CA VAL A 17 5.61 4.72 29.77
C VAL A 17 4.90 5.90 29.11
N THR A 18 4.96 7.07 29.74
CA THR A 18 4.51 8.34 29.17
C THR A 18 5.44 8.75 28.03
N SER A 19 5.14 8.29 26.81
CA SER A 19 5.77 8.83 25.61
C SER A 19 5.31 10.27 25.38
N ARG A 20 6.26 11.17 25.12
CA ARG A 20 6.07 12.60 24.79
C ARG A 20 4.98 12.82 23.72
N ALA A 21 4.86 11.88 22.79
CA ALA A 21 3.85 11.85 21.73
C ALA A 21 2.38 11.75 22.22
N LEU A 22 2.12 11.22 23.43
CA LEU A 22 0.78 11.23 24.03
C LEU A 22 0.44 12.58 24.67
N ARG A 23 1.44 13.31 25.21
CA ARG A 23 1.24 14.67 25.73
C ARG A 23 0.97 15.67 24.61
N ASP A 24 1.69 15.59 23.50
CA ASP A 24 1.54 16.52 22.37
C ASP A 24 0.18 16.38 21.65
N LYS A 25 -0.32 15.13 21.55
CA LYS A 25 -1.67 14.87 21.00
C LYS A 25 -2.80 15.40 21.90
N ASN A 26 -2.62 15.35 23.22
CA ASN A 26 -3.62 15.85 24.16
C ASN A 26 -3.65 17.38 24.23
N LEU A 27 -2.51 18.05 24.03
CA LEU A 27 -2.48 19.52 23.91
C LEU A 27 -3.16 20.01 22.62
N PHE A 28 -2.97 19.31 21.50
CA PHE A 28 -3.61 19.67 20.22
C PHE A 28 -5.14 19.65 20.27
N LEU A 29 -5.71 18.70 21.02
CA LEU A 29 -7.16 18.59 21.23
C LEU A 29 -7.76 19.77 22.00
N LEU A 30 -6.98 20.48 22.81
CA LEU A 30 -7.46 21.60 23.62
C LEU A 30 -7.32 22.95 22.89
N VAL A 31 -6.36 23.08 21.98
CA VAL A 31 -6.09 24.33 21.27
C VAL A 31 -6.95 24.44 20.01
N ASP A 32 -7.10 23.36 19.25
CA ASP A 32 -7.79 23.41 17.96
C ASP A 32 -9.33 23.40 18.14
N PRO A 33 -10.04 24.45 17.68
CA PRO A 33 -11.50 24.54 17.81
C PRO A 33 -12.25 23.45 17.03
N VAL A 34 -11.71 22.97 15.92
CA VAL A 34 -12.30 21.90 15.10
C VAL A 34 -12.23 20.58 15.87
N TRP A 35 -11.09 20.26 16.47
CA TRP A 35 -10.93 19.04 17.26
C TRP A 35 -11.76 19.06 18.55
N ARG A 36 -11.87 20.22 19.23
CA ARG A 36 -12.76 20.38 20.39
C ARG A 36 -14.21 20.16 20.02
N HIS A 37 -14.65 20.73 18.91
CA HIS A 37 -16.01 20.55 18.41
C HIS A 37 -16.30 19.07 18.11
N TRP A 38 -15.38 18.39 17.41
CA TRP A 38 -15.50 16.96 17.12
C TRP A 38 -15.50 16.08 18.37
N LEU A 39 -14.68 16.43 19.38
CA LEU A 39 -14.68 15.75 20.67
C LEU A 39 -16.02 15.92 21.39
N TRP A 40 -16.56 17.14 21.41
CA TRP A 40 -17.89 17.44 21.96
C TRP A 40 -19.00 16.67 21.25
N LEU A 41 -18.98 16.62 19.92
CA LEU A 41 -19.94 15.82 19.15
C LEU A 41 -19.86 14.33 19.51
N ARG A 42 -18.66 13.78 19.72
CA ARG A 42 -18.51 12.38 20.16
C ARG A 42 -18.97 12.15 21.59
N LEU A 43 -18.62 13.02 22.52
CA LEU A 43 -19.03 12.90 23.93
C LEU A 43 -20.55 13.06 24.11
N THR A 44 -21.19 13.87 23.27
CA THR A 44 -22.65 14.07 23.28
C THR A 44 -23.40 13.05 22.44
N GLY A 45 -22.71 12.05 21.86
CA GLY A 45 -23.31 11.04 20.99
C GLY A 45 -23.85 11.59 19.67
N ARG A 46 -23.58 12.85 19.34
CA ARG A 46 -23.99 13.52 18.08
C ARG A 46 -23.10 13.19 16.89
N ALA A 47 -21.93 12.61 17.15
CA ALA A 47 -21.10 11.97 16.15
C ALA A 47 -20.92 10.49 16.52
N GLU A 48 -21.26 9.60 15.60
CA GLU A 48 -21.04 8.17 15.78
C GLU A 48 -19.55 7.88 16.07
N GLY A 49 -19.30 7.03 17.06
CA GLY A 49 -17.98 6.46 17.25
C GLY A 49 -17.54 5.71 16.00
N ARG A 50 -16.22 5.59 15.77
CA ARG A 50 -15.70 4.75 14.68
C ARG A 50 -16.41 3.39 14.75
N GLN A 51 -17.16 3.04 13.71
CA GLN A 51 -17.75 1.70 13.61
C GLN A 51 -16.62 0.69 13.80
N ARG A 52 -16.85 -0.25 14.72
CA ARG A 52 -15.89 -1.30 15.02
C ARG A 52 -15.70 -2.08 13.72
N ILE A 53 -14.46 -2.23 13.25
CA ILE A 53 -14.18 -2.96 12.02
C ILE A 53 -14.51 -4.43 12.30
N VAL A 54 -15.72 -4.87 11.90
CA VAL A 54 -16.20 -6.24 12.14
C VAL A 54 -15.61 -7.23 11.13
N SER A 55 -15.21 -6.74 9.96
CA SER A 55 -14.61 -7.55 8.91
C SER A 55 -13.74 -6.69 7.99
N ARG A 56 -12.60 -7.23 7.55
CA ARG A 56 -11.78 -6.69 6.44
C ARG A 56 -12.36 -6.98 5.06
N TRP A 57 -13.49 -7.67 5.03
CA TRP A 57 -14.16 -8.15 3.83
C TRP A 57 -15.58 -7.60 3.79
N PRO A 58 -16.01 -7.02 2.65
CA PRO A 58 -17.39 -6.66 2.48
C PRO A 58 -18.28 -7.91 2.52
N PRO A 59 -19.40 -7.88 3.25
CA PRO A 59 -20.27 -9.04 3.40
C PRO A 59 -20.90 -9.48 2.06
N TYR A 60 -21.03 -8.55 1.10
CA TYR A 60 -21.59 -8.82 -0.22
C TYR A 60 -20.65 -9.56 -1.20
N LEU A 61 -19.34 -9.66 -0.91
CA LEU A 61 -18.43 -10.43 -1.78
C LEU A 61 -18.60 -11.95 -1.59
N GLY A 62 -19.31 -12.40 -0.55
CA GLY A 62 -19.51 -13.82 -0.28
C GLY A 62 -18.21 -14.54 0.14
N SER A 63 -18.33 -15.82 0.51
CA SER A 63 -17.21 -16.62 1.01
C SER A 63 -16.19 -17.00 -0.07
N ALA A 64 -16.58 -17.00 -1.35
CA ALA A 64 -15.72 -17.38 -2.47
C ALA A 64 -14.50 -16.48 -2.64
N TRP A 65 -14.57 -15.23 -2.18
CA TRP A 65 -13.45 -14.29 -2.21
C TRP A 65 -12.41 -14.55 -1.12
N LYS A 66 -12.76 -15.35 -0.10
CA LYS A 66 -11.86 -15.71 0.99
C LYS A 66 -10.93 -16.84 0.54
N GLY A 67 -9.80 -16.44 -0.04
CA GLY A 67 -8.79 -17.38 -0.55
C GLY A 67 -9.05 -17.75 -2.00
N LEU A 68 -9.04 -16.73 -2.88
CA LEU A 68 -9.04 -16.95 -4.32
C LEU A 68 -7.91 -17.92 -4.70
N PRO A 69 -8.15 -18.86 -5.62
CA PRO A 69 -7.10 -19.73 -6.11
C PRO A 69 -6.03 -18.90 -6.83
N PRO A 70 -4.79 -19.41 -6.94
CA PRO A 70 -3.80 -18.84 -7.84
C PRO A 70 -4.39 -18.69 -9.24
N GLU A 71 -4.20 -17.52 -9.85
CA GLU A 71 -4.62 -17.28 -11.23
C GLU A 71 -3.53 -17.73 -12.20
N GLU A 72 -3.93 -18.41 -13.27
CA GLU A 72 -3.04 -18.68 -14.40
C GLU A 72 -3.13 -17.54 -15.41
N PRO A 73 -2.00 -16.95 -15.84
CA PRO A 73 -2.02 -15.87 -16.81
C PRO A 73 -2.59 -16.33 -18.15
N ALA A 74 -3.76 -15.82 -18.53
CA ALA A 74 -4.42 -16.14 -19.81
C ALA A 74 -4.03 -15.19 -20.97
N VAL A 75 -3.29 -14.12 -20.68
CA VAL A 75 -2.98 -13.06 -21.65
C VAL A 75 -1.59 -13.25 -22.25
N VAL A 76 -1.52 -13.19 -23.58
CA VAL A 76 -0.25 -13.11 -24.31
C VAL A 76 0.13 -11.64 -24.45
N MET A 77 1.28 -11.25 -23.90
CA MET A 77 1.88 -9.92 -24.09
C MET A 77 3.23 -10.05 -24.79
N PRO A 78 3.67 -9.04 -25.57
CA PRO A 78 5.00 -9.09 -26.17
C PRO A 78 6.08 -9.00 -25.09
N VAL A 79 7.20 -9.71 -25.32
CA VAL A 79 8.41 -9.56 -24.51
C VAL A 79 9.02 -8.18 -24.76
N LEU A 80 9.26 -7.43 -23.69
CA LEU A 80 10.05 -6.22 -23.73
C LEU A 80 11.54 -6.58 -23.71
N ARG A 81 12.23 -6.28 -24.81
CA ARG A 81 13.70 -6.29 -24.90
C ARG A 81 14.23 -4.89 -24.64
N ALA A 82 14.68 -4.63 -23.41
CA ALA A 82 15.31 -3.37 -23.03
C ALA A 82 16.83 -3.52 -22.95
N LYS A 83 17.55 -2.44 -23.31
CA LYS A 83 18.98 -2.31 -23.02
C LYS A 83 19.21 -2.13 -21.52
N PRO A 84 20.44 -2.38 -21.01
CA PRO A 84 20.79 -2.00 -19.65
C PRO A 84 20.52 -0.51 -19.38
N LEU A 85 20.15 -0.18 -18.14
CA LEU A 85 19.99 1.21 -17.75
C LEU A 85 21.35 1.91 -17.75
N GLU A 86 21.46 2.97 -18.54
CA GLU A 86 22.65 3.80 -18.64
C GLU A 86 22.40 5.18 -18.03
N GLY A 87 23.38 5.65 -17.25
CA GLY A 87 23.33 6.93 -16.58
C GLY A 87 22.34 6.99 -15.41
N ALA A 88 22.49 8.02 -14.59
CA ALA A 88 21.56 8.26 -13.49
C ALA A 88 20.23 8.82 -14.01
N VAL A 89 19.14 8.47 -13.34
CA VAL A 89 17.78 8.94 -13.66
C VAL A 89 17.16 9.56 -12.42
N GLU A 90 16.40 10.64 -12.62
CA GLU A 90 15.62 11.26 -11.55
C GLU A 90 14.21 10.67 -11.52
N LEU A 91 13.83 10.14 -10.36
CA LEU A 91 12.52 9.56 -10.10
C LEU A 91 11.64 10.59 -9.39
N PRO A 92 10.59 11.11 -10.04
CA PRO A 92 9.60 11.94 -9.38
C PRO A 92 8.76 11.09 -8.43
N LEU A 93 8.83 11.40 -7.14
CA LEU A 93 8.06 10.77 -6.09
C LEU A 93 7.38 11.83 -5.22
N PRO A 94 6.32 11.49 -4.48
CA PRO A 94 5.81 12.36 -3.43
C PRO A 94 6.94 12.74 -2.47
N GLY A 95 7.06 14.03 -2.18
CA GLY A 95 8.12 14.56 -1.32
C GLY A 95 9.42 14.96 -2.04
N GLY A 96 9.62 14.63 -3.33
CA GLY A 96 10.74 15.15 -4.10
C GLY A 96 11.26 14.24 -5.23
N MET A 97 12.42 14.60 -5.76
CA MET A 97 13.14 13.82 -6.76
C MET A 97 14.15 12.90 -6.08
N ILE A 98 14.11 11.60 -6.40
CA ILE A 98 15.17 10.67 -6.00
C ILE A 98 16.06 10.38 -7.19
N ARG A 99 17.36 10.66 -7.06
CA ARG A 99 18.35 10.27 -8.05
C ARG A 99 18.67 8.78 -7.91
N LEU A 100 18.35 8.01 -8.94
CA LEU A 100 18.71 6.60 -9.07
C LEU A 100 19.98 6.47 -9.90
N ASN A 101 20.99 5.78 -9.36
CA ASN A 101 22.16 5.37 -10.13
C ASN A 101 22.00 3.89 -10.54
N PRO A 102 22.40 3.49 -11.76
CA PRO A 102 22.35 2.10 -12.18
C PRO A 102 23.07 1.17 -11.19
N GLY A 103 22.44 0.05 -10.83
CA GLY A 103 22.95 -0.92 -9.87
C GLY A 103 22.59 -0.62 -8.40
N THR A 104 21.92 0.50 -8.11
CA THR A 104 21.48 0.86 -6.75
C THR A 104 20.00 0.60 -6.50
N GLU A 105 19.27 0.02 -7.46
CA GLU A 105 17.82 -0.13 -7.43
C GLU A 105 17.35 -1.00 -6.25
N ARG A 106 18.09 -2.07 -5.95
CA ARG A 106 17.78 -2.94 -4.79
C ARG A 106 17.97 -2.21 -3.47
N ALA A 107 19.02 -1.40 -3.37
CA ALA A 107 19.26 -0.60 -2.17
C ALA A 107 18.16 0.46 -1.99
N LEU A 108 17.70 1.08 -3.08
CA LEU A 108 16.59 2.02 -3.05
C LEU A 108 15.30 1.37 -2.51
N PHE A 109 14.96 0.17 -2.96
CA PHE A 109 13.79 -0.56 -2.46
C PHE A 109 13.93 -1.08 -1.02
N ALA A 110 15.16 -1.34 -0.56
CA ALA A 110 15.42 -1.78 0.81
C ALA A 110 15.56 -0.60 1.80
N ALA A 111 15.73 0.63 1.30
CA ALA A 111 15.93 1.80 2.13
C ALA A 111 14.66 2.18 2.90
N SER A 112 14.84 2.61 4.15
CA SER A 112 13.80 3.28 4.92
C SER A 112 13.75 4.75 4.51
N LEU A 113 12.82 5.12 3.61
CA LEU A 113 12.62 6.51 3.25
C LEU A 113 11.87 7.25 4.37
N ALA A 114 12.20 8.53 4.57
CA ALA A 114 11.69 9.32 5.69
C ALA A 114 10.16 9.54 5.61
N ASP A 115 9.64 9.77 4.40
CA ASP A 115 8.20 9.87 4.16
C ASP A 115 7.62 8.50 3.75
N PRO A 116 6.65 7.96 4.52
CA PRO A 116 5.95 6.76 4.14
C PRO A 116 5.31 6.86 2.76
N GLU A 117 4.80 8.01 2.33
CA GLU A 117 4.13 8.12 1.03
C GLU A 117 5.12 8.03 -0.14
N THR A 118 6.33 8.57 0.00
CA THR A 118 7.44 8.29 -0.94
C THR A 118 7.70 6.79 -1.07
N THR A 119 7.74 6.07 0.07
CA THR A 119 7.93 4.60 0.07
C THR A 119 6.80 3.89 -0.68
N ARG A 120 5.54 4.28 -0.43
CA ARG A 120 4.39 3.68 -1.14
C ARG A 120 4.47 3.96 -2.63
N ALA A 121 4.73 5.20 -3.02
CA ALA A 121 4.80 5.61 -4.42
C ALA A 121 5.90 4.86 -5.19
N LEU A 122 7.05 4.63 -4.54
CA LEU A 122 8.12 3.79 -5.08
C LEU A 122 7.62 2.37 -5.37
N HIS A 123 6.98 1.71 -4.41
CA HIS A 123 6.44 0.35 -4.57
C HIS A 123 5.22 0.26 -5.51
N ARG A 124 4.49 1.35 -5.71
CA ARG A 124 3.38 1.47 -6.68
C ARG A 124 3.86 1.69 -8.10
N PHE A 125 5.16 1.94 -8.30
CA PHE A 125 5.69 2.40 -9.59
C PHE A 125 4.94 3.67 -10.07
N ALA A 126 4.59 4.56 -9.14
CA ALA A 126 3.78 5.75 -9.42
C ALA A 126 4.47 6.78 -10.32
N TRP A 127 5.78 6.62 -10.53
CA TRP A 127 6.59 7.42 -11.46
C TRP A 127 6.42 6.99 -12.93
N LEU A 128 5.85 5.81 -13.22
CA LEU A 128 5.69 5.32 -14.60
C LEU A 128 4.84 6.27 -15.47
N PRO A 129 3.65 6.71 -15.05
CA PRO A 129 2.83 7.63 -15.85
C PRO A 129 3.48 9.01 -16.01
N LEU A 130 4.36 9.40 -15.10
CA LEU A 130 5.02 10.70 -15.10
C LEU A 130 6.21 10.71 -16.06
N LEU A 131 7.05 9.68 -16.01
CA LEU A 131 8.32 9.64 -16.75
C LEU A 131 8.17 9.28 -18.23
N HIS A 132 6.99 8.83 -18.66
CA HIS A 132 6.77 8.37 -20.03
C HIS A 132 7.19 9.41 -21.08
N ASP A 133 6.83 10.68 -20.89
CA ASP A 133 7.14 11.77 -21.82
C ASP A 133 8.42 12.54 -21.44
N MET A 134 9.00 12.26 -20.28
CA MET A 134 10.19 12.96 -19.77
C MET A 134 11.51 12.27 -20.11
N LEU A 135 11.48 10.96 -20.41
CA LEU A 135 12.67 10.18 -20.73
C LEU A 135 12.63 9.67 -22.17
N PRO A 136 13.81 9.52 -22.82
CA PRO A 136 13.91 8.79 -24.07
C PRO A 136 13.29 7.39 -23.93
N PRO A 137 12.51 6.88 -24.92
CA PRO A 137 11.79 5.62 -24.79
C PRO A 137 12.66 4.43 -24.39
N GLU A 138 13.91 4.33 -24.88
CA GLU A 138 14.83 3.26 -24.51
C GLU A 138 15.26 3.35 -23.04
N GLN A 139 15.54 4.56 -22.54
CA GLN A 139 15.92 4.77 -21.15
C GLN A 139 14.73 4.51 -20.20
N PHE A 140 13.53 4.93 -20.59
CA PHE A 140 12.29 4.64 -19.83
C PHE A 140 12.01 3.14 -19.73
N LYS A 141 12.16 2.40 -20.85
CA LYS A 141 12.04 0.94 -20.86
C LYS A 141 13.11 0.27 -20.01
N ALA A 142 14.38 0.69 -20.14
CA ALA A 142 15.50 0.17 -19.35
C ALA A 142 15.29 0.38 -17.84
N LEU A 143 14.88 1.58 -17.45
CA LEU A 143 14.53 1.92 -16.06
C LEU A 143 13.45 0.99 -15.53
N THR A 144 12.36 0.83 -16.29
CA THR A 144 11.22 0.01 -15.87
C THR A 144 11.61 -1.45 -15.67
N VAL A 145 12.34 -2.04 -16.62
CA VAL A 145 12.84 -3.41 -16.51
C VAL A 145 13.77 -3.56 -15.30
N THR A 146 14.67 -2.61 -15.08
CA THR A 146 15.66 -2.68 -14.00
C THR A 146 14.99 -2.55 -12.63
N MET A 147 14.08 -1.59 -12.48
CA MET A 147 13.31 -1.39 -11.25
C MET A 147 12.37 -2.56 -10.96
N TRP A 148 11.69 -3.11 -11.97
CA TRP A 148 10.85 -4.30 -11.80
C TRP A 148 11.65 -5.49 -11.31
N ARG A 149 12.80 -5.78 -11.94
CA ARG A 149 13.65 -6.90 -11.53
C ARG A 149 14.18 -6.74 -10.12
N ALA A 150 14.61 -5.53 -9.75
CA ALA A 150 15.06 -5.23 -8.41
C ALA A 150 13.95 -5.45 -7.37
N TRP A 151 12.73 -4.98 -7.67
CA TRP A 151 11.55 -5.21 -6.83
C TRP A 151 11.21 -6.70 -6.71
N ALA A 152 11.12 -7.42 -7.84
CA ALA A 152 10.79 -8.84 -7.87
C ALA A 152 11.81 -9.67 -7.08
N THR A 153 13.10 -9.39 -7.23
CA THR A 153 14.17 -10.07 -6.49
C THR A 153 14.00 -9.98 -4.97
N LEU A 154 13.48 -8.85 -4.48
CA LEU A 154 13.32 -8.60 -3.05
C LEU A 154 11.99 -9.12 -2.51
N PHE A 155 10.91 -9.00 -3.29
CA PHE A 155 9.55 -9.10 -2.75
C PHE A 155 8.68 -10.18 -3.40
N ALA A 156 9.12 -10.85 -4.47
CA ALA A 156 8.28 -11.86 -5.15
C ALA A 156 7.86 -13.02 -4.25
N THR A 157 8.68 -13.40 -3.27
CA THR A 157 8.41 -14.52 -2.34
C THR A 157 7.79 -14.09 -1.01
N HIS A 158 7.66 -12.79 -0.75
CA HIS A 158 7.25 -12.25 0.54
C HIS A 158 5.99 -11.39 0.40
N GLU A 159 4.81 -12.00 0.35
CA GLU A 159 3.50 -11.34 0.17
C GLU A 159 3.02 -10.54 1.41
N ARG A 160 3.93 -9.80 2.05
CA ARG A 160 3.68 -9.05 3.28
C ARG A 160 4.32 -7.65 3.25
N GLY A 161 4.01 -6.86 4.27
CA GLY A 161 4.51 -5.49 4.41
C GLY A 161 3.87 -4.50 3.43
N GLU A 162 4.49 -3.32 3.33
CA GLU A 162 4.10 -2.24 2.43
C GLU A 162 4.15 -2.64 0.93
N PRO A 163 5.16 -3.40 0.43
CA PRO A 163 5.22 -3.80 -0.98
C PRO A 163 3.97 -4.57 -1.44
N TRP A 164 3.33 -5.30 -0.53
CA TRP A 164 2.11 -6.09 -0.77
C TRP A 164 0.90 -5.55 -0.01
N HIS A 165 0.93 -4.30 0.44
CA HIS A 165 -0.29 -3.66 0.92
C HIS A 165 -1.30 -3.61 -0.24
N PRO A 166 -2.58 -3.97 -0.07
CA PRO A 166 -3.55 -4.13 -1.17
C PRO A 166 -3.60 -2.94 -2.12
N SER A 167 -3.66 -1.72 -1.59
CA SER A 167 -3.70 -0.52 -2.42
C SER A 167 -2.38 -0.23 -3.13
N THR A 168 -1.25 -0.70 -2.58
CA THR A 168 0.07 -0.57 -3.20
C THR A 168 0.25 -1.61 -4.31
N ALA A 169 -0.17 -2.85 -4.05
CA ALA A 169 -0.19 -3.95 -5.02
C ALA A 169 -1.12 -3.65 -6.21
N ALA A 170 -2.33 -3.18 -5.95
CA ALA A 170 -3.30 -2.85 -7.00
C ALA A 170 -2.79 -1.75 -7.94
N GLU A 171 -2.32 -0.63 -7.38
CA GLU A 171 -1.76 0.48 -8.16
C GLU A 171 -0.51 0.04 -8.96
N ARG A 172 0.35 -0.80 -8.37
CA ARG A 172 1.50 -1.37 -9.10
C ARG A 172 1.05 -2.17 -10.32
N VAL A 173 0.08 -3.08 -10.16
CA VAL A 173 -0.43 -3.88 -11.28
C VAL A 173 -1.02 -2.99 -12.37
N VAL A 174 -1.84 -2.02 -11.99
CA VAL A 174 -2.43 -1.06 -12.95
C VAL A 174 -1.34 -0.32 -13.73
N ASN A 175 -0.35 0.24 -13.03
CA ASN A 175 0.73 0.99 -13.67
C ASN A 175 1.61 0.10 -14.58
N LEU A 176 1.93 -1.12 -14.14
CA LEU A 176 2.72 -2.07 -14.92
C LEU A 176 1.96 -2.60 -16.14
N LEU A 177 0.66 -2.90 -16.01
CA LEU A 177 -0.16 -3.34 -17.14
C LEU A 177 -0.37 -2.21 -18.15
N ALA A 178 -0.54 -0.97 -17.70
CA ALA A 178 -0.60 0.20 -18.57
C ALA A 178 0.70 0.39 -19.36
N PHE A 179 1.85 0.26 -18.70
CA PHE A 179 3.16 0.24 -19.35
C PHE A 179 3.28 -0.93 -20.34
N ALA A 180 2.91 -2.13 -19.93
CA ALA A 180 3.08 -3.35 -20.71
C ALA A 180 2.24 -3.38 -21.98
N ARG A 181 1.04 -2.79 -21.94
CA ARG A 181 0.20 -2.62 -23.14
C ARG A 181 0.91 -1.83 -24.25
N ARG A 182 1.82 -0.92 -23.90
CA ARG A 182 2.53 -0.07 -24.85
C ARG A 182 3.91 -0.62 -25.22
N TYR A 183 4.61 -1.23 -24.28
CA TYR A 183 6.02 -1.60 -24.44
C TYR A 183 6.33 -3.09 -24.33
N GLY A 184 5.37 -3.90 -23.88
CA GLY A 184 5.56 -5.29 -23.51
C GLY A 184 5.99 -5.49 -22.06
N LEU A 185 6.07 -6.75 -21.64
CA LEU A 185 6.42 -7.15 -20.29
C LEU A 185 7.93 -7.37 -20.12
N PRO A 186 8.52 -6.95 -18.98
CA PRO A 186 9.89 -7.31 -18.64
C PRO A 186 10.12 -8.83 -18.68
N ALA A 187 11.21 -9.25 -19.31
CA ALA A 187 11.64 -10.65 -19.29
C ALA A 187 12.29 -11.04 -17.93
N PRO A 188 12.17 -12.31 -17.49
CA PRO A 188 11.46 -13.43 -18.14
C PRO A 188 9.93 -13.25 -18.10
N ILE A 189 9.25 -13.50 -19.22
CA ILE A 189 7.83 -13.12 -19.35
C ILE A 189 6.93 -14.02 -18.52
N GLU A 190 7.22 -15.31 -18.46
CA GLU A 190 6.47 -16.30 -17.70
C GLU A 190 6.54 -15.98 -16.20
N GLU A 191 7.71 -15.59 -15.72
CA GLU A 191 7.91 -15.18 -14.32
C GLU A 191 7.18 -13.86 -14.01
N THR A 192 7.31 -12.87 -14.90
CA THR A 192 6.61 -11.59 -14.75
C THR A 192 5.09 -11.77 -14.75
N LEU A 193 4.56 -12.57 -15.69
CA LEU A 193 3.13 -12.87 -15.77
C LEU A 193 2.62 -13.59 -14.52
N ARG A 194 3.35 -14.63 -14.07
CA ARG A 194 3.01 -15.36 -12.83
C ARG A 194 3.00 -14.42 -11.63
N LEU A 195 3.99 -13.53 -11.54
CA LEU A 195 4.09 -12.58 -10.43
C LEU A 195 2.97 -11.53 -10.50
N LEU A 196 2.60 -11.04 -11.69
CA LEU A 196 1.45 -10.16 -11.86
C LEU A 196 0.15 -10.87 -11.45
N ALA A 197 -0.07 -12.12 -11.89
CA ALA A 197 -1.25 -12.91 -11.52
C ALA A 197 -1.35 -13.17 -10.01
N ALA A 198 -0.23 -13.30 -9.30
CA ALA A 198 -0.23 -13.45 -7.84
C ALA A 198 -0.78 -12.23 -7.09
N HIS A 199 -0.87 -11.06 -7.72
CA HIS A 199 -1.40 -9.86 -7.05
C HIS A 199 -2.89 -9.96 -6.75
N GLY A 200 -3.70 -10.56 -7.62
CA GLY A 200 -5.16 -10.66 -7.42
C GLY A 200 -5.52 -11.37 -6.10
N PRO A 201 -5.07 -12.62 -5.89
CA PRO A 201 -5.29 -13.33 -4.63
C PRO A 201 -4.69 -12.61 -3.42
N ALA A 202 -3.50 -12.00 -3.54
CA ALA A 202 -2.86 -11.27 -2.45
C ALA A 202 -3.64 -10.00 -2.04
N ILE A 203 -4.20 -9.27 -3.01
CA ILE A 203 -5.06 -8.10 -2.80
C ILE A 203 -6.37 -8.54 -2.14
N ALA A 204 -7.03 -9.56 -2.71
CA ALA A 204 -8.28 -10.10 -2.17
C ALA A 204 -8.11 -10.51 -0.71
N ALA A 205 -7.08 -11.30 -0.39
CA ALA A 205 -6.80 -11.81 0.97
C ALA A 205 -6.73 -10.72 2.05
N ARG A 206 -6.51 -9.46 1.69
CA ARG A 206 -6.13 -8.38 2.60
C ARG A 206 -6.94 -7.10 2.42
N LEU A 207 -8.09 -7.16 1.75
CA LEU A 207 -8.95 -6.00 1.50
C LEU A 207 -9.12 -5.10 2.73
N ALA A 208 -9.17 -3.79 2.49
CA ALA A 208 -9.25 -2.77 3.53
C ALA A 208 -10.70 -2.32 3.80
N TYR A 209 -11.66 -3.25 3.78
CA TYR A 209 -13.05 -2.93 4.10
C TYR A 209 -13.21 -2.58 5.58
N ARG A 210 -14.05 -1.58 5.88
CA ARG A 210 -14.26 -1.06 7.25
C ARG A 210 -15.74 -0.79 7.57
N GLY A 211 -16.67 -1.46 6.87
CA GLY A 211 -18.11 -1.19 6.96
C GLY A 211 -18.56 -0.17 5.92
N ASP A 212 -19.84 -0.17 5.54
CA ASP A 212 -20.34 0.61 4.38
C ASP A 212 -20.16 2.13 4.54
N SER A 213 -20.16 2.64 5.77
CA SER A 213 -19.90 4.05 6.08
C SER A 213 -18.42 4.38 6.35
N GLY A 214 -17.57 3.36 6.57
CA GLY A 214 -16.14 3.49 6.84
C GLY A 214 -15.24 3.10 5.66
N THR A 215 -15.83 2.58 4.60
CA THR A 215 -15.15 2.11 3.39
C THR A 215 -14.76 3.31 2.53
N SER A 216 -13.55 3.80 2.76
CA SER A 216 -12.98 4.95 2.07
C SER A 216 -12.43 4.59 0.67
N SER A 217 -11.86 5.60 -0.01
CA SER A 217 -11.14 5.48 -1.29
C SER A 217 -10.08 4.39 -1.36
N CYS A 218 -9.62 3.85 -0.22
CA CYS A 218 -8.68 2.74 -0.18
C CYS A 218 -9.30 1.41 -0.67
N PHE A 219 -10.58 1.16 -0.37
CA PHE A 219 -11.24 -0.06 -0.85
C PHE A 219 -11.53 0.00 -2.35
N ALA A 220 -12.03 1.15 -2.84
CA ALA A 220 -12.22 1.38 -4.26
C ALA A 220 -10.92 1.28 -5.06
N ARG A 221 -9.77 1.68 -4.47
CA ARG A 221 -8.45 1.49 -5.09
C ARG A 221 -8.01 0.03 -5.15
N ASN A 222 -8.34 -0.78 -4.14
CA ASN A 222 -8.03 -2.21 -4.16
C ASN A 222 -8.78 -2.95 -5.27
N GLY A 223 -10.04 -2.59 -5.55
CA GLY A 223 -10.86 -3.26 -6.56
C GLY A 223 -10.52 -2.92 -8.02
N ARG A 224 -9.50 -2.07 -8.27
CA ARG A 224 -9.02 -1.74 -9.62
C ARG A 224 -7.89 -2.65 -10.11
N GLY A 225 -7.22 -3.32 -9.18
CA GLY A 225 -6.04 -4.14 -9.46
C GLY A 225 -6.35 -5.62 -9.52
#